data_AF-A0A8T5SQG6-F1
#
_entry.id   AF-A0A8T5SQG6-F1
#
_cell.length_a   1.000
_cell.length_b   1.000
_cell.length_c   1.000
_cell.angle_alpha   90.00
_cell.angle_beta   90.00
_cell.angle_gamma   90.00
#
_symmetry.space_group_name_H-M   'P 1'
#
loop_
_entity.id
_entity.type
_entity.pdbx_description
1 polymer ?
#
loop_
_entity_poly.entity_id
_entity_poly.type
_entity_poly.pdbx_seq_one_letter_code
_entity_poly.pdbx_strand_id
1 'polypeptide(L)'
;MGHKKGHEKNSYVQLQQRLDKSPQSAPTSKALFEILQVLFTEEEAHFVSLLPINFVTAEKAAKIWKTTRDEAEKILDTLAGKGLLMDGCQDERRSYILAPTMAGFFEFSLMRTDGKFDRKVLSELYYQYLNVEDDFLFAIFATQTPIDRVFVQEETIRPEDYSEILDYERATKVIETAECITVGTCYCRHKMEHKG
;
A
#
# COMPACT_ATOMS: atom_id res chain seq x y z
N MET A 1 -24.60 14.60 26.15
CA MET A 1 -24.34 14.45 24.71
C MET A 1 -23.23 15.42 24.32
N GLY A 2 -21.99 14.96 24.38
CA GLY A 2 -20.78 15.75 24.08
C GLY A 2 -19.58 14.79 24.11
N HIS A 3 -18.52 15.11 23.37
CA HIS A 3 -17.25 14.34 23.18
C HIS A 3 -17.14 13.42 21.94
N LYS A 4 -17.26 13.95 20.70
CA LYS A 4 -16.74 13.22 19.51
C LYS A 4 -15.78 14.00 18.60
N LYS A 5 -15.92 15.32 18.46
CA LYS A 5 -15.09 16.14 17.54
C LYS A 5 -13.57 16.18 17.79
N GLY A 6 -13.07 15.73 18.95
CA GLY A 6 -11.63 15.72 19.26
C GLY A 6 -10.91 14.42 18.88
N HIS A 7 -11.62 13.31 18.79
CA HIS A 7 -11.06 12.01 18.41
C HIS A 7 -10.95 11.84 16.88
N GLU A 8 -11.87 12.46 16.14
CA GLU A 8 -12.02 12.36 14.68
C GLU A 8 -10.76 12.76 13.89
N LYS A 9 -10.03 13.78 14.34
CA LYS A 9 -8.74 14.15 13.72
C LYS A 9 -7.55 13.35 14.24
N ASN A 10 -7.68 12.72 15.40
CA ASN A 10 -6.57 12.05 16.08
C ASN A 10 -6.27 10.68 15.45
N SER A 11 -7.29 9.92 15.06
CA SER A 11 -7.11 8.56 14.50
C SER A 11 -6.30 8.57 13.20
N TYR A 12 -6.59 9.47 12.26
CA TYR A 12 -5.83 9.57 11.01
C TYR A 12 -4.39 10.06 11.22
N VAL A 13 -4.16 10.96 12.19
CA VAL A 13 -2.80 11.39 12.57
C VAL A 13 -2.01 10.22 13.17
N GLN A 14 -2.62 9.43 14.06
CA GLN A 14 -1.99 8.24 14.62
C GLN A 14 -1.72 7.18 13.54
N LEU A 15 -2.63 7.01 12.58
CA LEU A 15 -2.44 6.10 11.46
C LEU A 15 -1.27 6.55 10.58
N GLN A 16 -1.19 7.84 10.24
CA GLN A 16 -0.04 8.38 9.51
C GLN A 16 1.26 8.14 10.27
N GLN A 17 1.31 8.45 11.57
CA GLN A 17 2.50 8.21 12.41
C GLN A 17 2.87 6.72 12.50
N ARG A 18 1.89 5.82 12.38
CA ARG A 18 2.13 4.38 12.32
C ARG A 18 2.75 3.98 10.99
N LEU A 19 2.19 4.47 9.88
CA LEU A 19 2.68 4.23 8.51
C LEU A 19 4.09 4.77 8.31
N ASP A 20 4.38 5.93 8.88
CA ASP A 20 5.65 6.62 8.76
C ASP A 20 6.82 5.92 9.48
N LYS A 21 6.52 4.94 10.34
CA LYS A 21 7.53 4.06 10.95
C LYS A 21 7.99 2.94 10.01
N SER A 22 7.35 2.78 8.85
CA SER A 22 7.74 1.79 7.86
C SER A 22 8.96 2.28 7.05
N PRO A 23 9.75 1.37 6.44
CA PRO A 23 10.89 1.76 5.60
C PRO A 23 10.54 2.67 4.41
N GLN A 24 9.31 2.59 3.90
CA GLN A 24 8.83 3.43 2.79
C GLN A 24 8.34 4.81 3.24
N SER A 25 8.25 5.06 4.56
CA SER A 25 7.70 6.27 5.16
C SER A 25 6.27 6.58 4.68
N ALA A 26 5.67 7.64 5.24
CA ALA A 26 4.42 8.23 4.76
C ALA A 26 4.40 9.71 5.21
N PRO A 27 5.19 10.59 4.57
CA PRO A 27 5.31 11.99 4.97
C PRO A 27 3.95 12.67 5.03
N THR A 28 3.77 13.51 6.06
CA THR A 28 2.51 14.20 6.30
C THR A 28 2.18 15.14 5.15
N SER A 29 0.98 15.00 4.61
CA SER A 29 0.41 15.93 3.63
C SER A 29 -1.09 16.02 3.82
N LYS A 30 -1.69 17.14 3.40
CA LYS A 30 -3.13 17.27 3.27
C LYS A 30 -3.69 16.17 2.34
N ALA A 31 -3.03 15.91 1.21
CA ALA A 31 -3.43 14.88 0.26
C ALA A 31 -3.39 13.49 0.91
N LEU A 32 -2.35 13.18 1.70
CA LEU A 32 -2.28 11.92 2.44
C LEU A 32 -3.47 11.73 3.38
N PHE A 33 -3.84 12.75 4.15
CA PHE A 33 -4.97 12.63 5.07
C PHE A 33 -6.31 12.43 4.33
N GLU A 34 -6.50 13.09 3.19
CA GLU A 34 -7.68 12.88 2.34
C GLU A 34 -7.69 11.46 1.75
N ILE A 35 -6.54 10.93 1.32
CA ILE A 35 -6.40 9.53 0.89
C ILE A 35 -6.83 8.58 2.01
N LEU A 36 -6.30 8.77 3.23
CA LEU A 36 -6.63 7.90 4.36
C LEU A 36 -8.12 7.93 4.72
N GLN A 37 -8.79 9.07 4.54
CA GLN A 37 -10.24 9.21 4.75
C GLN A 37 -11.08 8.51 3.69
N VAL A 38 -10.57 8.36 2.47
CA VAL A 38 -11.25 7.56 1.42
C VAL A 38 -11.08 6.07 1.69
N LEU A 39 -9.90 5.67 2.19
CA LEU A 39 -9.55 4.26 2.36
C LEU A 39 -10.08 3.64 3.66
N PHE A 40 -10.05 4.40 4.75
CA PHE A 40 -10.41 3.92 6.08
C PHE A 40 -11.61 4.68 6.61
N THR A 41 -12.49 3.97 7.32
CA THR A 41 -13.33 4.63 8.31
C THR A 41 -12.45 5.12 9.48
N GLU A 42 -12.96 6.07 10.27
CA GLU A 42 -12.22 6.56 11.43
C GLU A 42 -11.91 5.45 12.45
N GLU A 43 -12.86 4.54 12.64
CA GLU A 43 -12.72 3.38 13.52
C GLU A 43 -11.65 2.41 13.00
N GLU A 44 -11.66 2.13 11.70
CA GLU A 44 -10.63 1.33 11.05
C GLU A 44 -9.25 1.98 11.18
N ALA A 45 -9.15 3.30 10.96
CA ALA A 45 -7.91 4.05 11.12
C ALA A 45 -7.38 3.96 12.56
N HIS A 46 -8.26 4.02 13.56
CA HIS A 46 -7.89 3.82 14.95
C HIS A 46 -7.38 2.40 15.22
N PHE A 47 -8.07 1.37 14.75
CA PHE A 47 -7.63 -0.01 14.97
C PHE A 47 -6.27 -0.29 14.32
N VAL A 48 -6.08 0.18 13.10
CA VAL A 48 -4.84 -0.01 12.34
C VAL A 48 -3.68 0.79 12.94
N SER A 49 -3.92 1.99 13.46
CA SER A 49 -2.87 2.79 14.11
C SER A 49 -2.28 2.12 15.36
N LEU A 50 -3.02 1.22 15.99
CA LEU A 50 -2.59 0.44 17.16
C LEU A 50 -1.80 -0.83 16.78
N LEU A 51 -1.99 -1.38 15.58
CA LEU A 51 -1.33 -2.61 15.14
C LEU A 51 0.19 -2.42 14.99
N PRO A 52 1.00 -3.45 15.30
CA PRO A 52 2.44 -3.42 14.99
C PRO A 52 2.67 -3.32 13.48
N ILE A 53 3.83 -2.78 13.08
CA ILE A 53 4.26 -2.74 11.65
C ILE A 53 4.74 -4.11 11.13
N ASN A 54 4.72 -5.14 11.97
CA ASN A 54 5.06 -6.52 11.64
C ASN A 54 3.79 -7.38 11.63
N PHE A 55 3.92 -8.63 11.19
CA PHE A 55 2.84 -9.62 11.21
C PHE A 55 2.12 -9.69 12.58
N VAL A 56 0.80 -9.71 12.53
CA VAL A 56 -0.12 -9.80 13.66
C VAL A 56 -1.12 -10.93 13.43
N THR A 57 -1.39 -11.74 14.46
CA THR A 57 -2.46 -12.73 14.42
C THR A 57 -3.76 -12.15 14.96
N ALA A 58 -4.90 -12.79 14.68
CA ALA A 58 -6.19 -12.38 15.24
C ALA A 58 -6.18 -12.34 16.77
N GLU A 59 -5.49 -13.28 17.44
CA GLU A 59 -5.37 -13.32 18.91
C GLU A 59 -4.60 -12.13 19.45
N LYS A 60 -3.54 -11.69 18.75
CA LYS A 60 -2.75 -10.53 19.15
C LYS A 60 -3.52 -9.24 18.90
N ALA A 61 -4.20 -9.12 17.76
CA ALA A 61 -5.06 -7.98 17.47
C ALA A 61 -6.20 -7.85 18.50
N ALA A 62 -6.86 -8.97 18.84
CA ALA A 62 -7.91 -9.01 19.87
C ALA A 62 -7.44 -8.49 21.22
N LYS A 63 -6.22 -8.83 21.64
CA LYS A 63 -5.60 -8.30 22.87
C LYS A 63 -5.34 -6.79 22.79
N ILE A 64 -4.85 -6.30 21.66
CA ILE A 64 -4.57 -4.86 21.44
C ILE A 64 -5.87 -4.06 21.47
N TRP A 65 -6.90 -4.54 20.76
CA TRP A 65 -8.19 -3.88 20.59
C TRP A 65 -9.18 -4.15 21.74
N LYS A 66 -8.82 -5.03 22.68
CA LYS A 66 -9.65 -5.43 23.82
C LYS A 66 -11.02 -5.97 23.39
N THR A 67 -11.01 -6.86 22.39
CA THR A 67 -12.18 -7.51 21.79
C THR A 67 -11.98 -9.04 21.77
N THR A 68 -12.94 -9.78 21.23
CA THR A 68 -12.84 -11.22 21.00
C THR A 68 -11.98 -11.54 19.77
N ARG A 69 -11.42 -12.76 19.72
CA ARG A 69 -10.66 -13.24 18.56
C ARG A 69 -11.48 -13.15 17.27
N ASP A 70 -12.74 -13.57 17.31
CA ASP A 70 -13.59 -13.64 16.12
C ASP A 70 -14.00 -12.26 15.61
N GLU A 71 -14.21 -11.28 16.51
CA GLU A 71 -14.42 -9.89 16.13
C GLU A 71 -13.16 -9.28 15.50
N ALA A 72 -11.99 -9.52 16.10
CA ALA A 72 -10.73 -9.05 15.54
C ALA A 72 -10.47 -9.65 14.15
N GLU A 73 -10.70 -10.96 13.97
CA GLU A 73 -10.55 -11.65 12.69
C GLU A 73 -11.47 -11.05 11.62
N LYS A 74 -12.74 -10.76 11.94
CA LYS A 74 -13.66 -10.10 11.00
C LYS A 74 -13.19 -8.71 10.57
N ILE A 75 -12.64 -7.92 11.49
CA ILE A 75 -12.09 -6.60 11.17
C ILE A 75 -10.86 -6.74 10.27
N LEU A 76 -9.93 -7.63 10.64
CA LEU A 76 -8.72 -7.90 9.86
C LEU A 76 -9.06 -8.39 8.44
N ASP A 77 -10.02 -9.30 8.30
CA ASP A 77 -10.49 -9.81 7.01
C ASP A 77 -11.18 -8.74 6.18
N THR A 78 -11.94 -7.83 6.81
CA THR A 78 -12.55 -6.70 6.12
C THR A 78 -11.48 -5.77 5.54
N LEU A 79 -10.45 -5.44 6.33
CA LEU A 79 -9.34 -4.59 5.91
C LEU A 79 -8.47 -5.27 4.82
N ALA A 80 -8.21 -6.57 4.95
CA ALA A 80 -7.52 -7.35 3.93
C ALA A 80 -8.35 -7.44 2.63
N GLY A 81 -9.67 -7.61 2.76
CA GLY A 81 -10.60 -7.58 1.63
C GLY A 81 -10.64 -6.23 0.90
N LYS A 82 -10.32 -5.12 1.57
CA LYS A 82 -10.13 -3.79 0.98
C LYS A 82 -8.73 -3.57 0.39
N GLY A 83 -7.79 -4.51 0.59
CA GLY A 83 -6.39 -4.35 0.18
C GLY A 83 -5.57 -3.43 1.10
N LEU A 84 -6.07 -3.13 2.30
CA LEU A 84 -5.39 -2.25 3.26
C LEU A 84 -4.44 -3.02 4.19
N LEU A 85 -4.74 -4.30 4.41
CA LEU A 85 -3.83 -5.28 5.02
C LEU A 85 -3.52 -6.38 4.00
N MET A 86 -2.38 -7.04 4.17
CA MET A 86 -2.08 -8.30 3.51
C MET A 86 -2.21 -9.43 4.52
N ASP A 87 -2.91 -10.50 4.16
CA ASP A 87 -2.93 -11.73 4.93
C ASP A 87 -1.97 -12.77 4.33
N GLY A 88 -1.41 -13.59 5.20
CA GLY A 88 -0.48 -14.66 4.84
C GLY A 88 -0.62 -15.82 5.80
N CYS A 89 -0.27 -17.02 5.33
CA CYS A 89 -0.24 -18.22 6.14
C CYS A 89 1.20 -18.68 6.32
N GLN A 90 1.64 -18.80 7.56
CA GLN A 90 2.92 -19.42 7.93
C GLN A 90 2.64 -20.47 9.00
N ASP A 91 3.12 -21.70 8.79
CA ASP A 91 2.94 -22.83 9.72
C ASP A 91 1.48 -23.02 10.17
N GLU A 92 0.55 -23.00 9.20
CA GLU A 92 -0.91 -23.09 9.40
C GLU A 92 -1.52 -21.95 10.24
N ARG A 93 -0.74 -20.92 10.57
CA ARG A 93 -1.22 -19.74 11.28
C ARG A 93 -1.41 -18.59 10.31
N ARG A 94 -2.65 -18.13 10.22
CA ARG A 94 -2.98 -16.92 9.48
C ARG A 94 -2.48 -15.70 10.25
N SER A 95 -1.80 -14.82 9.54
CA SER A 95 -1.29 -13.56 10.05
C SER A 95 -1.57 -12.45 9.05
N TYR A 96 -1.58 -11.22 9.55
CA TYR A 96 -1.90 -10.02 8.80
C TYR A 96 -0.76 -9.04 8.97
N ILE A 97 -0.48 -8.24 7.96
CA ILE A 97 0.49 -7.15 8.03
C ILE A 97 -0.11 -5.92 7.36
N LEU A 98 0.24 -4.74 7.88
CA LEU A 98 -0.09 -3.49 7.22
C LEU A 98 0.57 -3.48 5.85
N ALA A 99 -0.20 -3.27 4.80
CA ALA A 99 0.36 -3.18 3.46
C ALA A 99 1.32 -1.97 3.42
N PRO A 100 2.50 -2.07 2.77
CA PRO A 100 3.39 -0.93 2.59
C PRO A 100 2.72 0.26 1.89
N THR A 101 3.28 1.45 2.01
CA THR A 101 2.66 2.68 1.45
C THR A 101 2.57 2.64 -0.08
N MET A 102 3.67 2.39 -0.79
CA MET A 102 3.67 2.38 -2.26
C MET A 102 3.45 0.97 -2.81
N ALA A 103 4.28 -0.01 -2.41
CA ALA A 103 4.12 -1.42 -2.79
C ALA A 103 3.09 -2.14 -1.90
N GLY A 104 1.90 -1.56 -1.76
CA GLY A 104 0.89 -2.03 -0.83
C GLY A 104 -0.44 -1.29 -0.97
N PHE A 105 -0.92 -0.58 0.06
CA PHE A 105 -2.32 -0.16 0.08
C PHE A 105 -2.67 0.93 -0.95
N PHE A 106 -1.70 1.74 -1.41
CA PHE A 106 -1.95 2.64 -2.55
C PHE A 106 -2.17 1.88 -3.86
N GLU A 107 -1.37 0.85 -4.09
CA GLU A 107 -1.49 0.00 -5.27
C GLU A 107 -2.75 -0.83 -5.21
N PHE A 108 -2.94 -1.60 -4.14
CA PHE A 108 -4.04 -2.55 -4.03
C PHE A 108 -5.42 -1.90 -4.07
N SER A 109 -5.56 -0.65 -3.60
CA SER A 109 -6.83 0.10 -3.69
C SER A 109 -7.25 0.41 -5.13
N LEU A 110 -6.30 0.54 -6.05
CA LEU A 110 -6.55 0.76 -7.48
C LEU A 110 -6.36 -0.51 -8.32
N MET A 111 -5.58 -1.50 -7.88
CA MET A 111 -5.49 -2.79 -8.58
C MET A 111 -6.78 -3.60 -8.43
N ARG A 112 -7.48 -3.47 -7.29
CA ARG A 112 -8.78 -4.10 -7.06
C ARG A 112 -9.88 -3.34 -7.80
N THR A 113 -10.50 -4.02 -8.75
CA THR A 113 -11.60 -3.44 -9.54
C THR A 113 -12.99 -3.75 -8.98
N ASP A 114 -13.08 -4.04 -7.67
CA ASP A 114 -14.33 -4.44 -6.99
C ASP A 114 -15.27 -3.27 -6.67
N GLY A 115 -14.81 -2.03 -6.87
CA GLY A 115 -15.64 -0.82 -6.73
C GLY A 115 -15.82 -0.35 -5.30
N LYS A 116 -15.00 -0.83 -4.35
CA LYS A 116 -15.06 -0.40 -2.94
C LYS A 116 -14.67 1.06 -2.70
N PHE A 117 -13.87 1.63 -3.60
CA PHE A 117 -13.40 3.01 -3.51
C PHE A 117 -13.71 3.79 -4.78
N ASP A 118 -13.92 5.10 -4.61
CA ASP A 118 -14.04 6.03 -5.73
C ASP A 118 -12.66 6.19 -6.40
N ARG A 119 -12.50 5.55 -7.56
CA ARG A 119 -11.23 5.50 -8.27
C ARG A 119 -10.82 6.86 -8.84
N LYS A 120 -11.77 7.71 -9.19
CA LYS A 120 -11.48 9.03 -9.73
C LYS A 120 -10.87 9.91 -8.63
N VAL A 121 -11.57 9.98 -7.50
CA VAL A 121 -11.11 10.75 -6.34
C VAL A 121 -9.76 10.22 -5.84
N LEU A 122 -9.62 8.90 -5.69
CA LEU A 122 -8.34 8.31 -5.29
C LEU A 122 -7.22 8.61 -6.29
N SER A 123 -7.49 8.56 -7.60
CA SER A 123 -6.47 8.80 -8.61
C SER A 123 -6.01 10.26 -8.64
N GLU A 124 -6.93 11.22 -8.46
CA GLU A 124 -6.60 12.64 -8.33
C GLU A 124 -5.74 12.89 -7.08
N LEU A 125 -6.13 12.31 -5.94
CA LEU A 125 -5.38 12.42 -4.68
C LEU A 125 -4.00 11.75 -4.75
N TYR A 126 -3.90 10.56 -5.34
CA TYR A 126 -2.60 9.91 -5.55
C TYR A 126 -1.72 10.68 -6.52
N TYR A 127 -2.28 11.27 -7.57
CA TYR A 127 -1.50 12.15 -8.44
C TYR A 127 -0.98 13.36 -7.66
N GLN A 128 -1.80 13.97 -6.82
CA GLN A 128 -1.37 15.08 -5.96
C GLN A 128 -0.23 14.64 -5.03
N TYR A 129 -0.42 13.56 -4.26
CA TYR A 129 0.56 13.12 -3.26
C TYR A 129 1.86 12.53 -3.86
N LEU A 130 1.79 11.89 -5.02
CA LEU A 130 2.94 11.17 -5.61
C LEU A 130 3.62 11.93 -6.75
N ASN A 131 2.91 12.80 -7.46
CA ASN A 131 3.41 13.43 -8.69
C ASN A 131 3.51 14.95 -8.60
N VAL A 132 2.80 15.58 -7.68
CA VAL A 132 2.86 17.03 -7.44
C VAL A 132 3.66 17.33 -6.18
N GLU A 133 3.54 16.47 -5.17
CA GLU A 133 4.29 16.56 -3.92
C GLU A 133 5.54 15.68 -4.02
N ASP A 134 6.72 16.25 -3.81
CA ASP A 134 7.98 15.53 -3.99
C ASP A 134 8.42 14.75 -2.73
N ASP A 135 7.87 15.10 -1.56
CA ASP A 135 8.34 14.62 -0.26
C ASP A 135 8.33 13.09 -0.14
N PHE A 136 7.28 12.43 -0.63
CA PHE A 136 7.17 10.98 -0.59
C PHE A 136 8.14 10.28 -1.54
N LEU A 137 8.31 10.81 -2.76
CA LEU A 137 9.27 10.25 -3.71
C LEU A 137 10.71 10.40 -3.20
N PHE A 138 11.06 11.54 -2.60
CA PHE A 138 12.36 11.69 -1.97
C PHE A 138 12.55 10.72 -0.80
N ALA A 139 11.53 10.54 0.05
CA ALA A 139 11.60 9.62 1.17
C ALA A 139 11.90 8.17 0.74
N ILE A 140 11.25 7.68 -0.33
CA ILE A 140 11.43 6.30 -0.78
C ILE A 140 12.74 6.08 -1.55
N PHE A 141 13.13 7.02 -2.43
CA PHE A 141 14.33 6.88 -3.27
C PHE A 141 15.63 7.29 -2.56
N ALA A 142 15.56 8.02 -1.45
CA ALA A 142 16.72 8.35 -0.62
C ALA A 142 17.06 7.27 0.41
N THR A 143 16.36 6.12 0.41
CA THR A 143 16.67 5.02 1.31
C THR A 143 18.05 4.41 1.00
N GLN A 144 18.78 3.99 2.04
CA GLN A 144 20.14 3.45 1.87
C GLN A 144 20.15 2.14 1.06
N THR A 145 19.10 1.33 1.21
CA THR A 145 18.92 0.07 0.45
C THR A 145 17.80 0.29 -0.56
N PRO A 146 18.11 0.27 -1.88
CA PRO A 146 17.09 0.40 -2.91
C PRO A 146 16.01 -0.68 -2.78
N ILE A 147 14.75 -0.25 -2.77
CA ILE A 147 13.58 -1.14 -2.71
C ILE A 147 13.20 -1.60 -4.13
N ASP A 148 13.39 -0.72 -5.11
CA ASP A 148 13.02 -0.98 -6.49
C ASP A 148 14.25 -1.22 -7.37
N ARG A 149 14.03 -2.03 -8.41
CA ARG A 149 14.99 -2.29 -9.47
C ARG A 149 14.33 -2.06 -10.82
N VAL A 150 15.04 -1.39 -11.71
CA VAL A 150 14.59 -1.16 -13.09
C VAL A 150 15.06 -2.31 -13.97
N PHE A 151 14.17 -2.83 -14.81
CA PHE A 151 14.49 -3.77 -15.88
C PHE A 151 14.46 -3.06 -17.23
N VAL A 152 15.27 -3.55 -18.16
CA VAL A 152 15.34 -3.01 -19.51
C VAL A 152 14.24 -3.65 -20.38
N GLN A 153 13.43 -2.83 -21.05
CA GLN A 153 12.53 -3.29 -22.11
C GLN A 153 13.31 -3.29 -23.43
N GLU A 154 13.83 -4.45 -23.81
CA GLU A 154 14.81 -4.59 -24.88
C GLU A 154 14.30 -4.11 -26.23
N GLU A 155 13.00 -4.29 -26.51
CA GLU A 155 12.34 -3.88 -27.76
C GLU A 155 12.34 -2.36 -28.00
N THR A 156 12.57 -1.55 -26.97
CA THR A 156 12.59 -0.09 -27.06
C THR A 156 13.97 0.47 -27.42
N ILE A 157 15.01 -0.36 -27.39
CA ILE A 157 16.38 0.05 -27.66
C ILE A 157 16.63 -0.07 -29.16
N ARG A 158 17.14 1.00 -29.77
CA ARG A 158 17.49 0.99 -31.18
C ARG A 158 18.70 0.07 -31.39
N PRO A 159 18.78 -0.67 -32.52
CA PRO A 159 19.92 -1.54 -32.80
C PRO A 159 21.28 -0.83 -32.73
N GLU A 160 21.32 0.45 -33.09
CA GLU A 160 22.50 1.34 -33.04
C GLU A 160 22.92 1.75 -31.62
N ASP A 161 21.98 1.75 -30.66
CA ASP A 161 22.20 2.07 -29.24
C ASP A 161 22.37 0.79 -28.38
N TYR A 162 22.28 -0.38 -29.00
CA TYR A 162 22.29 -1.66 -28.31
C TYR A 162 23.71 -2.00 -27.83
N SER A 163 23.96 -1.77 -26.54
CA SER A 163 25.07 -2.38 -25.81
C SER A 163 24.65 -3.75 -25.26
N GLU A 164 25.60 -4.63 -24.96
CA GLU A 164 25.31 -5.94 -24.37
C GLU A 164 24.52 -5.78 -23.06
N ILE A 165 23.29 -6.31 -23.02
CA ILE A 165 22.44 -6.33 -21.82
C ILE A 165 22.58 -7.71 -21.17
N LEU A 166 23.07 -7.73 -19.94
CA LEU A 166 23.26 -8.98 -19.19
C LEU A 166 21.91 -9.64 -18.89
N ASP A 167 21.87 -10.97 -18.92
CA ASP A 167 20.64 -11.76 -18.74
C ASP A 167 19.86 -11.39 -17.47
N TYR A 168 20.55 -11.04 -16.38
CA TYR A 168 19.89 -10.68 -15.13
C TYR A 168 19.25 -9.27 -15.15
N GLU A 169 19.57 -8.42 -16.13
CA GLU A 169 18.99 -7.07 -16.38
C GLU A 169 17.84 -7.08 -17.41
N ARG A 170 17.67 -8.20 -18.11
CA ARG A 170 16.71 -8.38 -19.21
C ARG A 170 15.32 -8.70 -18.68
N ALA A 171 14.33 -7.88 -19.02
CA ALA A 171 12.94 -8.16 -18.67
C ALA A 171 12.46 -9.49 -19.26
N THR A 172 12.82 -9.77 -20.53
CA THR A 172 12.45 -11.03 -21.20
C THR A 172 12.99 -12.26 -20.48
N LYS A 173 14.25 -12.23 -20.05
CA LYS A 173 14.88 -13.35 -19.35
C LYS A 173 14.20 -13.67 -18.02
N VAL A 174 13.87 -12.64 -17.24
CA VAL A 174 13.16 -12.83 -15.96
C VAL A 174 11.79 -13.46 -16.19
N ILE A 175 11.06 -13.01 -17.22
CA ILE A 175 9.75 -13.59 -17.57
C ILE A 175 9.89 -15.05 -18.03
N GLU A 176 10.86 -15.37 -18.90
CA GLU A 176 11.06 -16.72 -19.43
C GLU A 176 11.47 -17.74 -18.37
N THR A 177 12.21 -17.30 -17.35
CA THR A 177 12.75 -18.18 -16.30
C THR A 177 11.89 -18.24 -15.04
N ALA A 178 10.80 -17.46 -14.97
CA ALA A 178 9.94 -17.42 -13.81
C ALA A 178 9.18 -18.75 -13.62
N GLU A 179 9.27 -19.35 -12.44
CA GLU A 179 8.50 -20.56 -12.08
C GLU A 179 7.00 -20.26 -11.90
N CYS A 180 6.66 -19.02 -11.58
CA CYS A 180 5.29 -18.56 -11.38
C CYS A 180 5.14 -17.12 -11.88
N ILE A 181 4.07 -16.86 -12.61
CA ILE A 181 3.74 -15.54 -13.16
C ILE A 181 2.31 -15.18 -12.78
N THR A 182 2.14 -14.00 -12.18
CA THR A 182 0.83 -13.42 -11.90
C THR A 182 0.67 -12.14 -12.70
N VAL A 183 -0.49 -11.95 -13.31
CA VAL A 183 -0.86 -10.73 -14.02
C VAL A 183 -1.92 -9.97 -13.24
N GLY A 184 -1.84 -8.64 -13.24
CA GLY A 184 -2.78 -7.78 -12.56
C GLY A 184 -2.88 -6.42 -13.25
N THR A 185 -3.94 -5.69 -12.93
CA THR A 185 -4.09 -4.29 -13.37
C THR A 185 -2.94 -3.47 -12.82
N CYS A 186 -2.16 -2.82 -13.66
CA CYS A 186 -1.11 -1.91 -13.21
C CYS A 186 -1.72 -0.67 -12.57
N TYR A 187 -1.44 -0.42 -11.28
CA TYR A 187 -1.96 0.75 -10.56
C TYR A 187 -1.60 2.05 -11.27
N CYS A 188 -0.35 2.20 -11.75
CA CYS A 188 0.11 3.43 -12.40
C CYS A 188 -0.73 3.76 -13.63
N ARG A 189 -1.00 2.75 -14.47
CA ARG A 189 -1.82 2.90 -15.68
C ARG A 189 -3.25 3.25 -15.32
N HIS A 190 -3.83 2.54 -14.35
CA HIS A 190 -5.21 2.71 -13.94
C HIS A 190 -5.44 4.06 -13.24
N LYS A 191 -4.46 4.54 -12.44
CA LYS A 191 -4.44 5.89 -11.87
C LYS A 191 -4.55 6.94 -12.97
N MET A 192 -3.71 6.84 -13.99
CA MET A 192 -3.72 7.82 -15.10
C MET A 192 -5.01 7.75 -15.92
N GLU A 193 -5.57 6.56 -16.12
CA GLU A 193 -6.87 6.38 -16.78
C GLU A 193 -8.02 7.10 -16.05
N HIS A 194 -8.09 6.98 -14.71
CA HIS A 194 -9.18 7.58 -13.92
C HIS A 194 -8.97 9.07 -13.61
N LYS A 195 -7.72 9.54 -13.60
CA LYS A 195 -7.42 10.96 -13.42
C LYS A 195 -7.93 11.81 -14.60
N GLY A 196 -7.90 11.26 -15.82
CA GLY A 196 -8.18 11.99 -17.07
C GLY A 196 -6.92 12.56 -17.70
#